data_AF-A0A915MHB2-F1
#
_entry.id   AF-A0A915MHB2-F1
#
_cell.length_a   1.000
_cell.length_b   1.000
_cell.length_c   1.000
_cell.angle_alpha   90.00
_cell.angle_beta   90.00
_cell.angle_gamma   90.00
#
_symmetry.space_group_name_H-M   'P 1'
#
loop_
_entity.id
_entity.type
_entity.pdbx_description
1 polymer ?
#
loop_
_entity_poly.entity_id
_entity_poly.type
_entity_poly.pdbx_seq_one_letter_code
_entity_poly.pdbx_strand_id
1 'polypeptide(L)'
;MYRMVRLSSLNGLVEEAGTEKVLKNIALSTNVSEAVSKADLVIEAFVENVEVKQKLLDRVENAVKSGTILATNTSSLKLTDIAANLKHKELFGGLHFFNPVPKQNRDAFKRFGNIVNIRHFKPQGYAFWMKD
;
A
#
# COMPACT_ATOMS: atom_id res chain seq x y z
N MET A 1 6.09 -8.24 -6.11
CA MET A 1 5.38 -9.30 -5.36
C MET A 1 5.30 -10.63 -6.13
N TYR A 2 4.59 -10.70 -7.26
CA TYR A 2 4.36 -11.95 -8.02
C TYR A 2 5.66 -12.73 -8.33
N ARG A 3 6.65 -12.06 -8.94
CA ARG A 3 7.96 -12.66 -9.25
C ARG A 3 8.67 -13.20 -8.02
N MET A 4 8.62 -12.47 -6.91
CA MET A 4 9.27 -12.85 -5.66
C MET A 4 8.65 -14.11 -5.07
N VAL A 5 7.31 -14.21 -5.05
CA VAL A 5 6.60 -15.42 -4.61
C VAL A 5 6.97 -16.62 -5.48
N ARG A 6 7.04 -16.46 -6.79
CA ARG A 6 7.47 -17.51 -7.73
C ARG A 6 8.93 -17.94 -7.48
N LEU A 7 9.84 -16.98 -7.30
CA LEU A 7 11.25 -17.25 -7.02
C LEU A 7 11.47 -17.93 -5.67
N SER A 8 10.70 -17.57 -4.65
CA SER A 8 10.76 -18.24 -3.34
C SER A 8 10.43 -19.74 -3.45
N SER A 9 9.45 -20.09 -4.28
CA SER A 9 9.11 -21.50 -4.54
C SER A 9 10.20 -22.22 -5.34
N LEU A 10 10.71 -21.60 -6.41
CA LEU A 10 11.80 -22.15 -7.23
C LEU A 10 13.10 -22.37 -6.41
N ASN A 11 13.33 -21.53 -5.39
CA ASN A 11 14.48 -21.64 -4.50
C ASN A 11 14.22 -22.57 -3.29
N GLY A 12 13.09 -23.29 -3.26
CA GLY A 12 12.74 -24.23 -2.18
C GLY A 12 12.45 -23.58 -0.83
N LEU A 13 12.23 -22.25 -0.78
CA LEU A 13 11.97 -21.51 0.46
C LEU A 13 10.50 -21.64 0.92
N VAL A 14 9.60 -21.98 -0.01
CA VAL A 14 8.17 -22.18 0.25
C VAL A 14 7.64 -23.32 -0.63
N GLU A 15 6.64 -24.05 -0.13
CA GLU A 15 5.98 -25.12 -0.88
C GLU A 15 5.23 -24.58 -2.11
N GLU A 16 5.20 -25.37 -3.18
CA GLU A 16 4.52 -25.03 -4.43
C GLU A 16 3.00 -24.89 -4.23
N ALA A 17 2.37 -25.80 -3.49
CA ALA A 17 0.94 -25.74 -3.18
C ALA A 17 0.56 -24.46 -2.41
N GLY A 18 1.40 -24.06 -1.43
CA GLY A 18 1.24 -22.79 -0.72
C GLY A 18 1.41 -21.58 -1.64
N THR A 19 2.35 -21.68 -2.58
CA THR A 19 2.64 -20.64 -3.58
C THR A 19 1.47 -20.42 -4.53
N GLU A 20 0.89 -21.47 -5.09
CA GLU A 20 -0.26 -21.37 -5.99
C GLU A 20 -1.46 -20.70 -5.31
N LYS A 21 -1.71 -21.04 -4.04
CA LYS A 21 -2.78 -20.44 -3.25
C LYS A 21 -2.59 -18.93 -3.10
N VAL A 22 -1.37 -18.46 -2.89
CA VAL A 22 -1.04 -17.02 -2.78
C VAL A 22 -1.18 -16.34 -4.14
N LEU A 23 -0.68 -16.94 -5.22
CA LEU A 23 -0.73 -16.35 -6.55
C LEU A 23 -2.17 -16.16 -7.06
N LYS A 24 -3.11 -17.03 -6.68
CA LYS A 24 -4.54 -16.88 -7.01
C LYS A 24 -5.18 -15.61 -6.44
N ASN A 25 -4.58 -15.01 -5.40
CA ASN A 25 -5.06 -13.76 -4.81
C ASN A 25 -4.41 -12.51 -5.45
N ILE A 26 -3.52 -12.68 -6.43
CA ILE A 26 -2.84 -11.57 -7.11
C ILE A 26 -3.43 -11.42 -8.51
N ALA A 27 -4.22 -10.38 -8.70
CA ALA A 27 -4.64 -9.93 -10.02
C ALA A 27 -3.71 -8.82 -10.53
N LEU A 28 -3.43 -8.83 -11.83
CA LEU A 28 -2.65 -7.79 -12.51
C LEU A 28 -3.58 -7.04 -13.47
N SER A 29 -3.50 -5.72 -13.49
CA SER A 29 -4.19 -4.89 -14.47
C SER A 29 -3.32 -3.69 -14.85
N THR A 30 -3.48 -3.23 -16.09
CA THR A 30 -2.90 -1.98 -16.60
C THR A 30 -3.93 -0.85 -16.61
N ASN A 31 -5.19 -1.14 -16.28
CA ASN A 31 -6.25 -0.16 -16.14
C ASN A 31 -6.44 0.19 -14.66
N VAL A 32 -6.10 1.42 -14.29
CA VAL A 32 -6.20 1.91 -12.91
C VAL A 32 -7.61 1.75 -12.35
N SER A 33 -8.64 2.13 -13.09
CA SER A 33 -10.01 2.14 -12.58
C SER A 33 -10.53 0.73 -12.32
N GLU A 34 -10.24 -0.21 -13.22
CA GLU A 34 -10.55 -1.62 -13.00
C GLU A 34 -9.85 -2.15 -11.75
N ALA A 35 -8.56 -1.85 -11.61
CA ALA A 35 -7.73 -2.36 -10.52
C ALA A 35 -8.18 -1.89 -9.13
N VAL A 36 -8.72 -0.67 -9.01
CA VAL A 36 -8.99 -0.04 -7.70
C VAL A 36 -10.47 0.10 -7.34
N SER A 37 -11.39 -0.08 -8.30
CA SER A 37 -12.83 0.18 -8.09
C SER A 37 -13.48 -0.53 -6.89
N LYS A 38 -12.98 -1.71 -6.52
CA LYS A 38 -13.50 -2.51 -5.40
C LYS A 38 -12.61 -2.48 -4.15
N ALA A 39 -11.43 -1.86 -4.23
CA ALA A 39 -10.43 -1.88 -3.17
C ALA A 39 -10.92 -1.15 -1.91
N ASP A 40 -10.59 -1.67 -0.74
CA ASP A 40 -10.77 -0.99 0.55
C ASP A 40 -9.53 -0.17 0.94
N LEU A 41 -8.36 -0.58 0.44
CA LEU A 41 -7.06 0.05 0.64
C LEU A 41 -6.27 0.01 -0.66
N VAL A 42 -5.71 1.15 -1.06
CA VAL A 42 -4.77 1.26 -2.18
C VAL A 42 -3.43 1.77 -1.66
N ILE A 43 -2.35 1.09 -2.03
CA ILE A 43 -0.98 1.45 -1.65
C ILE A 43 -0.22 1.85 -2.90
N GLU A 44 0.16 3.12 -2.98
CA GLU A 44 0.99 3.69 -4.03
C GLU A 44 2.47 3.39 -3.74
N ALA A 45 3.14 2.71 -4.67
CA ALA A 45 4.57 2.37 -4.59
C ALA A 45 5.27 2.62 -5.94
N PHE A 46 5.02 3.80 -6.49
CA PHE A 46 5.54 4.29 -7.76
C PHE A 46 6.77 5.21 -7.54
N VAL A 47 7.27 5.80 -8.63
CA VAL A 47 8.46 6.65 -8.66
C VAL A 47 8.38 7.77 -7.61
N GLU A 48 9.51 8.05 -6.94
CA GLU A 48 9.66 9.12 -5.95
C GLU A 48 9.72 10.51 -6.61
N ASN A 49 8.58 10.96 -7.11
CA ASN A 49 8.37 12.31 -7.64
C ASN A 49 6.97 12.80 -7.24
N VAL A 50 6.90 13.98 -6.61
CA VAL A 50 5.65 14.53 -6.05
C VAL A 50 4.58 14.72 -7.13
N GLU A 51 4.92 15.36 -8.26
CA GLU A 51 3.95 15.65 -9.32
C GLU A 51 3.37 14.38 -9.94
N VAL A 52 4.23 13.36 -10.15
CA VAL A 52 3.80 12.07 -10.70
C VAL A 52 2.86 11.37 -9.72
N LYS A 53 3.20 11.35 -8.42
CA LYS A 53 2.35 10.76 -7.39
C LYS A 53 1.01 11.48 -7.25
N GLN A 54 1.01 12.81 -7.26
CA GLN A 54 -0.22 13.61 -7.21
C GLN A 54 -1.15 13.28 -8.38
N LYS A 55 -0.64 13.25 -9.62
CA LYS A 55 -1.43 12.89 -10.82
C LYS A 55 -1.99 11.47 -10.74
N LEU A 56 -1.18 10.52 -10.26
CA LEU A 56 -1.62 9.13 -10.10
C LEU A 56 -2.69 9.01 -9.03
N LEU A 57 -2.49 9.63 -7.87
CA LEU A 57 -3.40 9.55 -6.73
C LEU A 57 -4.73 10.27 -7.01
N ASP A 58 -4.74 11.38 -7.74
CA ASP A 58 -5.98 12.00 -8.23
C ASP A 58 -6.77 11.03 -9.14
N ARG A 59 -6.09 10.38 -10.10
CA ARG A 59 -6.74 9.37 -10.94
C ARG A 59 -7.28 8.18 -10.13
N VAL A 60 -6.56 7.75 -9.11
CA VAL A 60 -6.98 6.66 -8.21
C VAL A 60 -8.18 7.10 -7.37
N GLU A 61 -8.13 8.28 -6.75
CA GLU A 61 -9.21 8.82 -5.89
C GLU A 61 -10.52 8.93 -6.66
N ASN A 62 -10.47 9.31 -7.95
CA ASN A 62 -11.65 9.38 -8.81
C ASN A 62 -12.20 8.01 -9.25
N ALA A 63 -11.49 6.92 -9.01
CA ALA A 63 -11.87 5.58 -9.46
C ALA A 63 -12.18 4.59 -8.34
N VAL A 64 -11.82 4.91 -7.09
CA VAL A 64 -12.12 4.08 -5.92
C VAL A 64 -13.55 4.29 -5.43
N LYS A 65 -14.07 3.31 -4.69
CA LYS A 65 -15.35 3.49 -3.96
C LYS A 65 -15.19 4.46 -2.79
N SER A 66 -16.30 5.05 -2.37
CA SER A 66 -16.34 5.90 -1.16
C SER A 66 -15.84 5.14 0.07
N GLY A 67 -15.06 5.82 0.92
CA GLY A 67 -14.48 5.23 2.13
C GLY A 67 -13.19 4.42 1.92
N THR A 68 -12.67 4.35 0.68
CA THR A 68 -11.38 3.69 0.40
C THR A 68 -10.23 4.48 1.03
N ILE A 69 -9.33 3.78 1.70
CA ILE A 69 -8.10 4.37 2.24
C ILE A 69 -7.04 4.39 1.15
N LEU A 70 -6.39 5.55 0.98
CA LEU A 70 -5.24 5.71 0.10
C LEU A 70 -3.98 5.81 0.95
N ALA A 71 -2.92 5.09 0.56
CA ALA A 71 -1.65 5.19 1.23
C ALA A 71 -0.49 5.27 0.25
N THR A 72 0.60 5.92 0.62
CA THR A 72 1.84 5.91 -0.14
C THR A 72 2.96 5.20 0.63
N ASN A 73 3.77 4.45 -0.12
CA ASN A 73 5.01 3.84 0.34
C ASN A 73 6.23 4.77 0.20
N THR A 74 6.04 6.07 -0.03
CA THR A 74 7.14 7.03 -0.15
C THR A 74 8.08 6.97 1.06
N SER A 75 9.38 7.09 0.82
CA SER A 75 10.40 7.05 1.87
C SER A 75 10.85 8.45 2.32
N SER A 76 10.71 9.44 1.44
CA SER A 76 11.40 10.73 1.61
C SER A 76 10.52 11.94 1.33
N LEU A 77 9.41 11.78 0.60
CA LEU A 77 8.52 12.89 0.26
C LEU A 77 7.57 13.19 1.43
N LYS A 78 7.18 14.45 1.58
CA LYS A 78 6.19 14.85 2.59
C LYS A 78 4.80 14.40 2.15
N LEU A 79 4.04 13.87 3.10
CA LEU A 79 2.67 13.44 2.83
C LEU A 79 1.77 14.61 2.47
N THR A 80 1.98 15.77 3.11
CA THR A 80 1.26 17.02 2.85
C THR A 80 1.44 17.47 1.39
N ASP A 81 2.65 17.39 0.85
CA ASP A 81 2.92 17.69 -0.56
C ASP A 81 2.21 16.69 -1.48
N ILE A 82 2.24 15.39 -1.18
CA ILE A 82 1.59 14.37 -2.01
C ILE A 82 0.06 14.51 -1.99
N ALA A 83 -0.51 14.80 -0.82
CA ALA A 83 -1.95 14.87 -0.61
C ALA A 83 -2.60 16.17 -1.10
N ALA A 84 -1.81 17.14 -1.56
CA ALA A 84 -2.26 18.51 -1.85
C ALA A 84 -3.55 18.56 -2.70
N ASN A 85 -3.63 17.70 -3.73
CA ASN A 85 -4.74 17.68 -4.69
C ASN A 85 -5.86 16.68 -4.34
N LEU A 86 -5.73 15.90 -3.27
CA LEU A 86 -6.76 14.94 -2.87
C LEU A 86 -7.99 15.65 -2.30
N LYS A 87 -9.17 15.13 -2.64
CA LYS A 87 -10.47 15.57 -2.13
C LYS A 87 -10.69 15.09 -0.71
N HIS A 88 -10.29 13.85 -0.41
CA HIS A 88 -10.52 13.16 0.87
C HIS A 88 -9.19 12.94 1.60
N LYS A 89 -8.54 14.03 2.00
CA LYS A 89 -7.22 14.00 2.69
C LYS A 89 -7.26 13.22 4.01
N GLU A 90 -8.41 13.16 4.67
CA GLU A 90 -8.65 12.40 5.89
C GLU A 90 -8.57 10.87 5.70
N LEU A 91 -8.68 10.39 4.46
CA LEU A 91 -8.55 8.98 4.08
C LEU A 91 -7.18 8.66 3.45
N PHE A 92 -6.24 9.61 3.51
CA PHE A 92 -4.89 9.45 2.99
C PHE A 92 -3.84 9.34 4.10
N GLY A 93 -2.81 8.50 3.91
CA GLY A 93 -1.70 8.40 4.85
C GLY A 93 -0.43 7.75 4.29
N GLY A 94 0.59 7.66 5.13
CA GLY A 94 1.80 6.90 4.83
C GLY A 94 1.66 5.44 5.29
N LEU A 95 2.03 4.51 4.42
CA LEU A 95 2.21 3.09 4.75
C LEU A 95 3.54 2.60 4.16
N HIS A 96 4.59 2.74 4.96
CA HIS A 96 5.97 2.54 4.52
C HIS A 96 6.47 1.12 4.80
N PHE A 97 6.99 0.47 3.77
CA PHE A 97 7.60 -0.85 3.80
C PHE A 97 9.11 -0.74 3.59
N PHE A 98 9.87 -1.33 4.52
CA PHE A 98 11.30 -1.58 4.38
C PHE A 98 11.59 -2.78 3.47
N ASN A 99 12.59 -2.66 2.60
CA ASN A 99 13.06 -3.74 1.75
C ASN A 99 14.03 -4.66 2.56
N PRO A 100 13.90 -6.00 2.50
CA PRO A 100 12.90 -6.79 1.80
C PRO A 100 11.58 -6.91 2.57
N VAL A 101 10.49 -6.54 1.90
CA VAL A 101 9.11 -6.51 2.45
C VAL A 101 8.71 -7.83 3.14
N PRO A 102 9.05 -9.04 2.62
CA PRO A 102 8.65 -10.29 3.28
C PRO A 102 9.43 -10.64 4.55
N LYS A 103 10.60 -10.04 4.81
CA LYS A 103 11.42 -10.37 5.99
C LYS A 103 11.13 -9.47 7.19
N GLN A 104 10.09 -8.64 7.14
CA GLN A 104 9.80 -7.74 8.26
C GLN A 104 9.34 -8.55 9.48
N ASN A 105 10.19 -8.55 10.50
CA ASN A 105 9.95 -9.15 11.80
C ASN A 105 8.79 -8.45 12.51
N ARG A 106 7.92 -9.22 13.18
CA ARG A 106 6.80 -8.71 13.98
C ARG A 106 7.22 -7.75 15.12
N ASP A 107 8.52 -7.69 15.44
CA ASP A 107 9.08 -6.93 16.56
C ASP A 107 9.42 -5.46 16.25
N ALA A 108 9.38 -5.02 14.98
CA ALA A 108 9.68 -3.63 14.61
C ALA A 108 8.59 -2.60 15.04
N PHE A 109 7.54 -3.07 15.74
CA PHE A 109 6.32 -2.32 16.06
C PHE A 109 6.42 -1.32 17.23
N LYS A 110 7.60 -1.09 17.82
CA LYS A 110 7.76 -0.22 19.01
C LYS A 110 8.39 1.14 18.68
N ARG A 111 7.66 2.02 18.00
CA ARG A 111 7.65 3.48 18.20
C ARG A 111 6.92 4.15 17.05
N PHE A 112 6.02 5.08 17.39
CA PHE A 112 5.91 6.45 16.89
C PHE A 112 4.43 6.88 16.96
N GLY A 113 4.21 8.00 17.64
CA GLY A 113 2.93 8.41 18.20
C GLY A 113 1.91 8.99 17.22
N ASN A 114 0.69 9.10 17.75
CA ASN A 114 -0.53 9.73 17.26
C ASN A 114 -1.07 9.23 15.91
N ILE A 115 -1.84 8.16 16.02
CA ILE A 115 -2.58 7.47 14.96
C ILE A 115 -4.01 8.01 14.92
N VAL A 116 -4.49 8.39 13.72
CA VAL A 116 -5.91 8.61 13.46
C VAL A 116 -6.65 7.29 13.64
N ASN A 117 -7.69 7.33 14.49
CA ASN A 117 -8.45 6.19 14.94
C ASN A 117 -9.36 5.65 13.83
N ILE A 118 -8.85 4.79 12.95
CA ILE A 118 -9.64 4.05 11.96
C ILE A 118 -10.36 2.90 12.68
N ARG A 119 -11.48 3.20 13.36
CA ARG A 119 -12.21 2.28 14.27
C ARG A 119 -12.74 0.99 13.64
N HIS A 120 -12.60 0.76 12.32
CA HIS A 120 -13.14 -0.42 11.64
C HIS A 120 -12.13 -1.19 10.78
N PHE A 121 -10.86 -0.80 10.75
CA PHE A 121 -9.83 -1.61 10.08
C PHE A 121 -9.07 -2.40 11.14
N LYS A 122 -9.09 -3.74 11.08
CA LYS A 122 -8.18 -4.61 11.86
C LYS A 122 -6.97 -4.92 10.97
N PRO A 123 -5.87 -4.15 11.01
CA PRO A 123 -4.71 -4.47 10.20
C PRO A 123 -3.98 -5.64 10.84
N GLN A 124 -3.90 -6.77 10.15
CA GLN A 124 -3.06 -7.89 10.55
C GLN A 124 -1.57 -7.60 10.23
N GLY A 125 -1.00 -6.58 10.86
CA GLY A 125 0.46 -6.35 10.86
C GLY A 125 0.99 -5.23 9.97
N TYR A 126 0.29 -4.09 9.85
CA TYR A 126 0.79 -2.90 9.11
C TYR A 126 0.76 -1.64 9.99
N ALA A 127 1.79 -0.80 9.92
CA ALA A 127 1.89 0.47 10.63
C ALA A 127 1.47 1.63 9.71
N PHE A 128 0.37 2.30 10.05
CA PHE A 128 -0.07 3.54 9.39
C PHE A 128 0.51 4.73 10.14
N TRP A 129 1.01 5.73 9.41
CA TRP A 129 1.48 6.97 10.02
C TRP A 129 1.20 8.18 9.13
N MET A 130 0.93 9.33 9.75
CA MET A 130 0.90 10.63 9.09
C MET A 130 2.06 11.48 9.62
N LYS A 131 2.98 11.89 8.73
CA LYS A 131 3.94 12.97 9.00
C LYS A 131 3.34 14.29 8.56
N ASP A 132 3.42 15.28 9.44
CA ASP A 132 3.19 16.69 9.10
C ASP A 132 4.22 17.21 8.07
#